data_AF-A0A6M4WY91-F1
#
_entry.id   AF-A0A6M4WY91-F1
#
_cell.length_a   1.000
_cell.length_b   1.000
_cell.length_c   1.000
_cell.angle_alpha   90.00
_cell.angle_beta   90.00
_cell.angle_gamma   90.00
#
_symmetry.space_group_name_H-M   'P 1'
#
loop_
_entity.id
_entity.type
_entity.pdbx_description
1 polymer ?
#
loop_
_entity_poly.entity_id
_entity_poly.type
_entity_poly.pdbx_seq_one_letter_code
_entity_poly.pdbx_strand_id
1 'polypeptide(L)' 'MTEPVKGPASYFPSIEKKYGRPIAEWKTLIRASPLTRHMELVSWLKTEHGLGHGHANALVAHTLAEDAGV' A
#
# COMPACT_ATOMS: atom_id res chain seq x y z
N MET A 1 7.63 10.90 -22.64
CA MET A 1 8.50 9.87 -22.04
C MET A 1 7.83 9.42 -20.75
N THR A 2 7.18 8.26 -20.75
CA THR A 2 6.58 7.68 -19.53
C THR A 2 7.51 6.59 -19.07
N GLU A 3 8.34 6.88 -18.07
CA GLU A 3 9.20 5.88 -17.45
C GLU A 3 8.33 4.68 -17.04
N PRO A 4 8.68 3.44 -17.45
CA PRO A 4 7.94 2.28 -17.01
C PRO A 4 8.20 2.17 -15.52
N VAL A 5 7.23 2.58 -14.70
CA VAL A 5 7.26 2.37 -13.26
C VAL A 5 7.33 0.86 -13.07
N LYS A 6 8.54 0.31 -12.95
CA LYS A 6 8.80 -1.10 -12.68
C LYS A 6 8.99 -1.21 -11.18
N GLY A 7 7.87 -1.32 -10.47
CA GLY A 7 7.87 -1.42 -9.02
C GLY A 7 6.46 -1.58 -8.46
N PRO A 8 6.30 -1.79 -7.15
CA PRO A 8 4.99 -1.91 -6.50
C PRO A 8 4.05 -0.72 -6.77
N ALA A 9 4.61 0.44 -7.15
CA ALA A 9 3.85 1.61 -7.58
C ALA A 9 3.04 1.40 -8.88
N SER A 10 3.32 0.41 -9.73
CA SER A 10 2.49 0.13 -10.91
C SER A 10 1.07 -0.30 -10.53
N TYR A 11 0.88 -0.84 -9.32
CA TYR A 11 -0.44 -1.27 -8.83
C TYR A 11 -1.29 -0.10 -8.32
N PHE A 12 -0.70 1.08 -8.09
CA PHE A 12 -1.36 2.21 -7.44
C PHE A 12 -2.58 2.73 -8.20
N PRO A 13 -2.51 3.01 -9.51
CA PRO A 13 -3.70 3.46 -10.25
C PRO A 13 -4.85 2.46 -10.19
N SER A 14 -4.53 1.16 -10.20
CA SER A 14 -5.52 0.08 -10.10
C SER A 14 -6.14 -0.02 -8.71
N ILE A 15 -5.35 0.22 -7.65
CA ILE A 15 -5.82 0.26 -6.26
C ILE A 15 -6.78 1.44 -6.07
N GLU A 16 -6.40 2.64 -6.51
CA GLU A 16 -7.27 3.82 -6.40
C GLU A 16 -8.57 3.63 -7.16
N LYS A 17 -8.50 3.09 -8.37
CA LYS A 17 -9.68 2.79 -9.19
C LYS A 17 -10.57 1.70 -8.56
N LYS A 18 -9.99 0.69 -7.91
CA LYS A 18 -10.73 -0.43 -7.33
C LYS A 18 -11.35 -0.11 -5.98
N TYR A 19 -10.64 0.62 -5.12
CA TYR A 19 -11.05 0.88 -3.74
C TYR A 19 -11.54 2.32 -3.52
N GLY A 20 -11.48 3.19 -4.54
CA GLY A 20 -12.04 4.53 -4.52
C GLY A 20 -11.35 5.50 -3.55
N ARG A 21 -10.11 5.19 -3.15
CA ARG A 21 -9.33 6.02 -2.22
C ARG A 21 -7.92 6.25 -2.77
N PRO A 22 -7.38 7.47 -2.66
CA PRO A 22 -6.05 7.78 -3.16
C PRO A 22 -4.97 7.05 -2.37
N ILE A 23 -3.82 6.78 -3.00
CA ILE A 23 -2.72 6.07 -2.33
C ILE A 23 -2.19 6.80 -1.10
N ALA A 24 -2.16 8.13 -1.13
CA ALA A 24 -1.74 8.92 0.02
C ALA A 24 -2.57 8.60 1.28
N GLU A 25 -3.89 8.40 1.12
CA GLU A 25 -4.77 8.02 2.24
C GLU A 25 -4.44 6.62 2.75
N TRP A 26 -4.15 5.67 1.86
CA TRP A 26 -3.71 4.33 2.27
C TRP A 26 -2.39 4.37 3.03
N LYS A 27 -1.41 5.15 2.56
CA LYS A 27 -0.12 5.35 3.25
C LYS A 27 -0.35 5.96 4.64
N THR A 28 -1.19 6.98 4.75
CA THR A 28 -1.56 7.60 6.03
C THR A 28 -2.21 6.60 6.98
N LEU A 29 -3.14 5.77 6.49
CA LEU A 29 -3.79 4.71 7.27
C LEU A 29 -2.78 3.69 7.80
N ILE A 30 -1.84 3.27 6.96
CA ILE A 30 -0.76 2.34 7.34
C ILE A 30 0.13 2.96 8.42
N ARG A 31 0.52 4.23 8.27
CA ARG A 31 1.36 4.96 9.25
C ARG A 31 0.63 5.28 10.56
N ALA A 32 -0.68 5.50 10.49
CA ALA A 32 -1.52 5.73 11.66
C ALA A 32 -1.86 4.42 12.41
N SER A 33 -1.64 3.27 11.78
CA SER A 33 -1.88 1.97 12.40
C SER A 33 -0.85 1.72 13.51
N PRO A 34 -1.26 1.15 14.66
CA PRO A 34 -0.31 0.73 15.70
C PRO A 34 0.53 -0.49 15.28
N LEU A 35 0.23 -1.09 14.13
CA LEU A 35 0.92 -2.27 13.62
C LEU A 35 2.23 -1.87 12.94
N THR A 36 3.34 -2.49 13.36
CA THR A 36 4.67 -2.19 12.82
C THR A 36 5.20 -3.28 11.88
N ARG A 37 4.66 -4.50 11.98
CA ARG A 37 5.11 -5.62 11.14
C ARG A 37 4.41 -5.57 9.79
N HIS A 38 5.19 -5.73 8.73
CA HIS A 38 4.70 -5.80 7.36
C HIS A 38 3.52 -6.78 7.19
N MET A 39 3.67 -8.01 7.67
CA MET A 39 2.64 -9.06 7.50
C MET A 39 1.35 -8.76 8.31
N GLU A 40 1.47 -8.07 9.44
CA GLU A 40 0.31 -7.64 10.23
C GLU A 40 -0.45 -6.54 9.49
N LEU A 41 0.25 -5.53 8.96
CA LEU A 41 -0.35 -4.47 8.14
C LEU A 41 -1.02 -5.02 6.88
N VAL A 42 -0.39 -5.98 6.20
CA VAL A 42 -0.98 -6.65 5.02
C VAL A 42 -2.26 -7.39 5.41
N SER A 43 -2.25 -8.10 6.53
CA SER A 43 -3.43 -8.84 7.00
C SER A 43 -4.56 -7.90 7.44
N TRP A 44 -4.22 -6.79 8.09
CA TRP A 44 -5.16 -5.73 8.48
C TRP A 44 -5.83 -5.10 7.25
N LEU A 45 -5.07 -4.72 6.23
CA LEU A 45 -5.64 -4.19 4.98
C LEU A 45 -6.55 -5.21 4.28
N LYS A 46 -6.22 -6.49 4.33
CA LYS A 46 -7.06 -7.56 3.76
C LYS A 46 -8.37 -7.74 4.53
N THR A 47 -8.32 -7.66 5.86
CA THR A 47 -9.46 -7.95 6.75
C THR A 47 -10.37 -6.75 6.91
N GLU A 48 -9.82 -5.59 7.28
CA GLU A 48 -10.59 -4.37 7.56
C GLU A 48 -11.01 -3.62 6.30
N HIS A 49 -10.18 -3.67 5.25
CA HIS A 49 -10.41 -2.90 4.02
C HIS A 49 -10.71 -3.77 2.79
N GLY A 50 -10.69 -5.10 2.94
CA GLY A 50 -10.99 -6.02 1.83
C GLY A 50 -9.96 -5.97 0.70
N LEU A 51 -8.72 -5.54 0.96
CA LEU A 51 -7.69 -5.51 -0.07
C LEU A 51 -7.28 -6.92 -0.49
N GLY A 52 -6.96 -7.08 -1.77
CA GLY A 52 -6.32 -8.31 -2.27
C GLY A 52 -4.87 -8.41 -1.79
N HIS A 53 -4.33 -9.63 -1.70
CA HIS A 53 -2.96 -9.85 -1.18
C HIS A 53 -1.90 -9.01 -1.90
N GLY A 54 -1.91 -8.98 -3.24
CA GLY A 54 -0.94 -8.21 -4.02
C GLY A 54 -1.06 -6.69 -3.78
N HIS A 55 -2.28 -6.17 -3.67
CA HIS A 55 -2.53 -4.75 -3.42
C HIS A 55 -2.10 -4.33 -2.02
N ALA A 56 -2.47 -5.11 -1.01
CA ALA A 56 -2.07 -4.88 0.38
C ALA A 56 -0.55 -4.95 0.51
N ASN A 57 0.09 -5.96 -0.08
CA ASN A 57 1.54 -6.09 -0.05
C ASN A 57 2.26 -4.92 -0.72
N ALA A 58 1.80 -4.46 -1.88
CA ALA A 58 2.39 -3.32 -2.58
C ALA A 58 2.31 -2.02 -1.76
N LEU A 59 1.16 -1.75 -1.13
CA LEU A 59 0.98 -0.57 -0.28
C LEU A 59 1.90 -0.60 0.94
N VAL A 60 1.92 -1.72 1.67
CA VAL A 60 2.73 -1.84 2.88
C VAL A 60 4.21 -1.81 2.56
N ALA A 61 4.66 -2.58 1.56
CA ALA A 61 6.07 -2.60 1.13
C ALA A 61 6.56 -1.19 0.79
N HIS A 62 5.78 -0.46 0.00
CA HIS A 62 6.17 0.88 -0.44
C HIS A 62 6.12 1.90 0.70
N THR A 63 5.09 1.85 1.55
CA THR A 63 4.96 2.78 2.69
C THR A 63 6.10 2.58 3.70
N LEU A 64 6.45 1.33 4.00
CA LEU A 64 7.55 1.01 4.92
C LEU A 64 8.92 1.32 4.30
N ALA A 65 9.11 1.09 3.00
CA ALA A 65 10.35 1.47 2.32
C ALA A 65 10.56 2.99 2.33
N GLU A 66 9.51 3.77 2.10
CA GLU A 66 9.56 5.24 2.20
C GLU A 66 9.88 5.72 3.63
N ASP A 67 9.34 5.07 4.66
CA ASP A 67 9.60 5.41 6.06
C ASP A 67 11.02 5.03 6.50
N ALA A 68 11.54 3.92 5.97
CA ALA A 68 12.91 3.45 6.20
C ALA A 68 13.99 4.35 5.56
N GLY A 69 13.61 5.40 4.82
CA GLY A 69 14.53 6.40 4.27
C GLY A 69 15.48 5.88 3.19
N VAL A 70 15.09 4.82 2.46
CA VAL A 70 15.87 4.26 1.34
C VAL A 70 15.66 5.01 0.04
#